data_AF-A0A522DUU9-F1
#
_entry.id   AF-A0A522DUU9-F1
#
_cell.length_a   1.000
_cell.length_b   1.000
_cell.length_c   1.000
_cell.angle_alpha   90.00
_cell.angle_beta   90.00
_cell.angle_gamma   90.00
#
_symmetry.space_group_name_H-M   'P 1'
#
loop_
_entity.id
_entity.type
_entity.pdbx_description
1 polymer ?
#
loop_
_entity_poly.entity_id
_entity_poly.type
_entity_poly.pdbx_seq_one_letter_code
_entity_poly.pdbx_strand_id
1 'polypeptide(L)'
;RALWLFVMVLGHSRAMWGEFVLDLSVQSLCRSLVRGGAAFGGVPRQWLFDNPKTVVLERVGPVARFHPTLAALCGAMRVEPKLCAVAKPEHKGKVERAIRYLRDRFLAGRTITGVADGNRALARFIDEIAHARPHPTIAQRTVAEVFADERRRLLPLPDPLPETARVEPIQIDRQAFARVDTNRYSVPSDHAEKIRTLVVDDRLVRVLDGQAVIAEHARSWGRRQVIEVADHRAALVAERRGARELKGRDRLRAVAPMFDRIVERWGKSGSALGRRVSQAIKLLDLYGDHVFAAAAADIDARSLADVGALAIACEHRRKDKKRPVPIELLLPAHLDDADVIPHDLESYDE
;
A
#
# COMPACT_ATOMS: atom_id res chain seq x y z
N ARG A 1 -11.04 0.19 11.04
CA ARG A 1 -11.76 0.30 9.74
C ARG A 1 -13.12 -0.38 9.92
N ALA A 2 -14.18 0.07 9.25
CA ALA A 2 -15.46 -0.63 9.30
C ALA A 2 -15.30 -2.02 8.64
N LEU A 3 -15.91 -3.04 9.25
CA LEU A 3 -15.99 -4.39 8.73
C LEU A 3 -17.42 -4.60 8.22
N TRP A 4 -17.55 -5.08 7.00
CA TRP A 4 -18.85 -5.32 6.36
C TRP A 4 -19.08 -6.81 6.21
N LEU A 5 -20.33 -7.24 6.19
CA LEU A 5 -20.73 -8.62 5.98
C LEU A 5 -21.54 -8.70 4.69
N PHE A 6 -20.98 -9.39 3.69
CA PHE A 6 -21.72 -9.80 2.51
C PHE A 6 -22.54 -11.04 2.83
N VAL A 7 -23.79 -11.09 2.39
CA VAL A 7 -24.68 -12.25 2.57
C VAL A 7 -25.42 -12.53 1.26
N MET A 8 -25.40 -13.78 0.83
CA MET A 8 -26.19 -14.32 -0.27
C MET A 8 -27.13 -15.40 0.28
N VAL A 9 -28.38 -15.43 -0.20
CA VAL A 9 -29.39 -16.40 0.22
C VAL A 9 -30.11 -16.96 -1.00
N LEU A 10 -30.15 -18.29 -1.12
CA LEU A 10 -30.95 -18.97 -2.15
C LEU A 10 -32.44 -18.87 -1.85
N GLY A 11 -33.22 -18.59 -2.88
CA GLY A 11 -34.63 -18.23 -2.75
C GLY A 11 -35.52 -19.38 -2.29
N HIS A 12 -35.21 -20.62 -2.70
CA HIS A 12 -35.97 -21.82 -2.38
C HIS A 12 -35.49 -22.45 -1.07
N SER A 13 -34.28 -23.01 -1.01
CA SER A 13 -33.75 -23.71 0.18
C SER A 13 -33.52 -22.83 1.39
N ARG A 14 -33.39 -21.50 1.20
CA ARG A 14 -32.91 -20.56 2.22
C ARG A 14 -31.48 -20.84 2.69
N ALA A 15 -30.74 -21.67 1.95
CA ALA A 15 -29.31 -21.80 2.13
C ALA A 15 -28.67 -20.42 2.00
N MET A 16 -27.80 -20.11 2.94
CA MET A 16 -27.10 -18.84 2.98
C MET A 16 -25.60 -19.06 2.93
N TRP A 17 -24.92 -18.07 2.37
CA TRP A 17 -23.47 -17.95 2.40
C TRP A 17 -23.12 -16.50 2.70
N GLY A 18 -21.99 -16.26 3.35
CA GLY A 18 -21.53 -14.91 3.60
C GLY A 18 -20.05 -14.85 3.90
N GLU A 19 -19.49 -13.66 3.74
CA GLU A 19 -18.11 -13.35 4.10
C GLU A 19 -17.99 -11.91 4.59
N PHE A 20 -17.05 -11.70 5.51
CA PHE A 20 -16.60 -10.39 5.92
C PHE A 20 -15.67 -9.78 4.86
N VAL A 21 -15.93 -8.51 4.55
CA VAL A 21 -15.18 -7.72 3.58
C VAL A 21 -14.80 -6.36 4.17
N LEU A 22 -13.71 -5.80 3.67
CA LEU A 22 -13.12 -4.57 4.19
C LEU A 22 -13.53 -3.31 3.40
N ASP A 23 -14.21 -3.48 2.27
CA ASP A 23 -14.77 -2.40 1.47
C ASP A 23 -16.08 -2.82 0.79
N LEU A 24 -16.82 -1.82 0.30
CA LEU A 24 -18.06 -1.98 -0.45
C LEU A 24 -17.87 -1.64 -1.94
N SER A 25 -16.68 -1.86 -2.49
CA SER A 25 -16.45 -1.64 -3.92
C SER A 25 -17.20 -2.66 -4.78
N VAL A 26 -17.46 -2.32 -6.05
CA VAL A 26 -18.03 -3.28 -7.01
C VAL A 26 -17.13 -4.52 -7.18
N GLN A 27 -15.81 -4.37 -7.04
CA GLN A 27 -14.88 -5.49 -7.14
C GLN A 27 -15.01 -6.43 -5.95
N SER A 28 -15.23 -5.89 -4.75
CA SER A 28 -15.55 -6.68 -3.57
C SER A 28 -16.87 -7.43 -3.71
N LEU A 29 -17.91 -6.74 -4.22
CA LEU A 29 -19.19 -7.39 -4.54
C LEU A 29 -19.01 -8.54 -5.55
N CYS A 30 -18.33 -8.29 -6.68
CA CYS A 30 -18.11 -9.28 -7.73
C CYS A 30 -17.35 -10.50 -7.20
N ARG A 31 -16.30 -10.27 -6.42
CA ARG A 31 -15.53 -11.32 -5.75
C ARG A 31 -16.40 -12.16 -4.82
N SER A 32 -17.23 -11.53 -3.99
CA SER A 32 -18.15 -12.23 -3.10
C SER A 32 -19.22 -13.03 -3.84
N LEU A 33 -19.71 -12.52 -4.98
CA LEU A 33 -20.65 -13.24 -5.84
C LEU A 33 -20.02 -14.51 -6.42
N VAL A 34 -18.78 -14.42 -6.92
CA VAL A 34 -18.04 -15.58 -7.45
C VAL A 34 -17.75 -16.60 -6.34
N ARG A 35 -17.24 -16.16 -5.19
CA ARG A 35 -16.98 -17.04 -4.04
C ARG A 35 -18.25 -17.71 -3.51
N GLY A 36 -19.35 -16.98 -3.43
CA GLY A 36 -20.64 -17.53 -3.01
C GLY A 36 -21.18 -18.56 -4.00
N GLY A 37 -21.09 -18.30 -5.30
CA GLY A 37 -21.43 -19.28 -6.33
C GLY A 37 -20.57 -20.55 -6.24
N ALA A 38 -19.26 -20.38 -6.05
CA ALA A 38 -18.33 -21.50 -5.82
C ALA A 38 -18.71 -22.32 -4.58
N ALA A 39 -19.03 -21.66 -3.46
CA ALA A 39 -19.46 -22.31 -2.23
C ALA A 39 -20.78 -23.08 -2.37
N PHE A 40 -21.72 -22.56 -3.16
CA PHE A 40 -22.95 -23.30 -3.49
C PHE A 40 -22.74 -24.42 -4.53
N GLY A 41 -21.60 -24.44 -5.22
CA GLY A 41 -21.31 -25.35 -6.31
C GLY A 41 -22.12 -25.05 -7.58
N GLY A 42 -22.53 -23.80 -7.77
CA GLY A 42 -23.39 -23.36 -8.86
C GLY A 42 -23.98 -21.98 -8.59
N VAL A 43 -24.64 -21.41 -9.60
CA VAL A 43 -25.33 -20.11 -9.47
C VAL A 43 -26.82 -20.24 -9.80
N PRO A 44 -27.70 -19.47 -9.13
CA PRO A 44 -29.10 -19.40 -9.52
C PRO A 44 -29.23 -18.71 -10.88
N ARG A 45 -30.37 -18.87 -11.54
CA ARG A 45 -30.66 -18.18 -12.81
C ARG A 45 -30.68 -16.65 -12.67
N GLN A 46 -31.00 -16.16 -11.48
CA GLN A 46 -31.17 -14.74 -11.19
C GLN A 46 -30.47 -14.36 -9.90
N TRP A 47 -29.74 -13.24 -9.93
CA TRP A 47 -29.31 -12.54 -8.73
C TRP A 47 -30.20 -11.33 -8.51
N LEU A 48 -30.79 -11.27 -7.33
CA LEU A 48 -31.62 -10.14 -6.94
C LEU A 48 -30.83 -9.20 -6.05
N PHE A 49 -30.73 -7.95 -6.49
CA PHE A 49 -30.05 -6.89 -5.76
C PHE A 49 -31.06 -5.85 -5.25
N ASP A 50 -30.69 -5.18 -4.16
CA ASP A 50 -31.26 -3.88 -3.83
C ASP A 50 -30.72 -2.81 -4.80
N ASN A 51 -30.95 -1.53 -4.54
CA ASN A 51 -30.53 -0.43 -5.42
C ASN A 51 -29.30 0.37 -4.91
N PRO A 52 -28.19 -0.24 -4.42
CA PRO A 52 -27.00 0.53 -4.08
C PRO A 52 -26.25 0.97 -5.35
N LYS A 53 -25.51 2.09 -5.26
CA LYS A 53 -24.69 2.62 -6.37
C LYS A 53 -23.64 1.64 -6.92
N THR A 54 -23.28 0.63 -6.15
CA THR A 54 -22.35 -0.45 -6.53
C THR A 54 -22.97 -1.44 -7.53
N VAL A 55 -24.30 -1.47 -7.60
CA VAL A 55 -25.08 -2.32 -8.50
C VAL A 55 -25.65 -1.50 -9.65
N VAL A 56 -26.20 -0.32 -9.37
CA VAL A 56 -26.89 0.54 -10.35
C VAL A 56 -26.23 1.91 -10.42
N LEU A 57 -25.78 2.30 -11.61
CA LEU A 57 -25.22 3.62 -11.85
C LEU A 57 -26.31 4.67 -12.12
N GLU A 58 -27.29 4.32 -12.94
CA GLU A 58 -28.38 5.20 -13.36
C GLU A 58 -29.68 4.41 -13.55
N ARG A 59 -30.80 5.09 -13.37
CA ARG A 59 -32.13 4.53 -13.64
C ARG A 59 -32.91 5.51 -14.50
N VAL A 60 -33.37 5.04 -15.66
CA VAL A 60 -34.25 5.79 -16.56
C VAL A 60 -35.53 4.97 -16.72
N GLY A 61 -36.56 5.32 -15.94
CA GLY A 61 -37.82 4.59 -15.88
C GLY A 61 -37.66 3.13 -15.40
N PRO A 62 -38.17 2.12 -16.13
CA PRO A 62 -38.03 0.71 -15.77
C PRO A 62 -36.64 0.15 -16.06
N VAL A 63 -35.82 0.85 -16.84
CA VAL A 63 -34.48 0.40 -17.25
C VAL A 63 -33.44 0.89 -16.26
N ALA A 64 -32.67 -0.04 -15.71
CA ALA A 64 -31.54 0.26 -14.84
C ALA A 64 -30.22 -0.03 -15.55
N ARG A 65 -29.32 0.94 -15.52
CA ARG A 65 -27.95 0.78 -16.02
C ARG A 65 -27.11 0.17 -14.90
N PHE A 66 -26.88 -1.14 -14.99
CA PHE A 66 -26.01 -1.84 -14.06
C PHE A 66 -24.57 -1.35 -14.19
N HIS A 67 -23.81 -1.48 -13.10
CA HIS A 67 -22.37 -1.20 -13.13
C HIS A 67 -21.68 -2.11 -14.17
N PRO A 68 -20.85 -1.58 -15.09
CA PRO A 68 -20.25 -2.37 -16.18
C PRO A 68 -19.52 -3.62 -15.71
N THR A 69 -18.71 -3.51 -14.66
CA THR A 69 -18.04 -4.66 -14.01
C THR A 69 -19.01 -5.75 -13.56
N LEU A 70 -20.13 -5.37 -12.93
CA LEU A 70 -21.14 -6.33 -12.50
C LEU A 70 -21.85 -6.97 -13.71
N ALA A 71 -22.20 -6.17 -14.72
CA ALA A 71 -22.82 -6.67 -15.94
C ALA A 71 -21.92 -7.68 -16.68
N ALA A 72 -20.61 -7.39 -16.78
CA ALA A 72 -19.62 -8.28 -17.36
C ALA A 72 -19.53 -9.60 -16.57
N LEU A 73 -19.50 -9.53 -15.23
CA LEU A 73 -19.52 -10.71 -14.39
C LEU A 73 -20.79 -11.54 -14.60
N CYS A 74 -21.96 -10.91 -14.63
CA CYS A 74 -23.23 -11.58 -14.87
C CYS A 74 -23.24 -12.33 -16.21
N GLY A 75 -22.68 -11.73 -17.27
CA GLY A 75 -22.47 -12.39 -18.56
C GLY A 75 -21.58 -13.62 -18.45
N ALA A 76 -20.41 -13.49 -17.81
CA ALA A 76 -19.45 -14.58 -17.63
C ALA A 76 -20.02 -15.74 -16.77
N MET A 77 -20.78 -15.41 -15.73
CA MET A 77 -21.43 -16.38 -14.84
C MET A 77 -22.77 -16.91 -15.38
N ARG A 78 -23.27 -16.37 -16.49
CA ARG A 78 -24.58 -16.70 -17.10
C ARG A 78 -25.75 -16.51 -16.13
N VAL A 79 -25.72 -15.43 -15.35
CA VAL A 79 -26.75 -15.07 -14.36
C VAL A 79 -27.43 -13.78 -14.77
N GLU A 80 -28.76 -13.74 -14.67
CA GLU A 80 -29.53 -12.52 -14.93
C GLU A 80 -29.55 -11.61 -13.67
N PRO A 81 -29.01 -10.39 -13.71
CA PRO A 81 -29.14 -9.44 -12.61
C PRO A 81 -30.55 -8.82 -12.61
N LYS A 82 -31.22 -8.86 -11.46
CA LYS A 82 -32.51 -8.24 -11.23
C LYS A 82 -32.44 -7.26 -10.07
N LEU A 83 -33.24 -6.20 -10.17
CA LEU A 83 -33.47 -5.28 -9.06
C LEU A 83 -34.79 -5.60 -8.37
N CYS A 84 -34.83 -5.39 -7.07
CA CYS A 84 -36.09 -5.39 -6.33
C CYS A 84 -37.07 -4.38 -6.95
N ALA A 85 -38.27 -4.84 -7.31
CA ALA A 85 -39.33 -3.94 -7.74
C ALA A 85 -39.77 -3.05 -6.57
N VAL A 86 -40.05 -1.78 -6.86
CA VAL A 86 -40.73 -0.90 -5.91
C VAL A 86 -42.08 -1.55 -5.59
N ALA A 87 -42.38 -1.78 -4.31
CA ALA A 87 -43.59 -2.44 -3.79
C ALA A 87 -43.68 -3.99 -3.84
N LYS A 88 -42.56 -4.74 -3.94
CA LYS A 88 -42.54 -6.21 -3.64
C LYS A 88 -41.60 -6.55 -2.46
N PRO A 89 -42.05 -6.36 -1.19
CA PRO A 89 -41.21 -6.51 0.00
C PRO A 89 -40.75 -7.94 0.28
N GLU A 90 -41.47 -8.94 -0.25
CA GLU A 90 -41.27 -10.35 0.10
C GLU A 90 -39.86 -10.86 -0.20
N HIS A 91 -39.27 -10.39 -1.29
CA HIS A 91 -37.93 -10.79 -1.69
C HIS A 91 -36.85 -10.13 -0.84
N LYS A 92 -37.05 -8.85 -0.49
CA LYS A 92 -36.17 -8.09 0.41
C LYS A 92 -36.16 -8.71 1.81
N GLY A 93 -37.32 -9.17 2.28
CA GLY A 93 -37.48 -9.79 3.59
C GLY A 93 -36.65 -11.07 3.80
N LYS A 94 -36.26 -11.79 2.74
CA LYS A 94 -35.44 -13.02 2.87
C LYS A 94 -34.03 -12.70 3.38
N VAL A 95 -33.37 -11.75 2.72
CA VAL A 95 -32.00 -11.33 3.07
C VAL A 95 -32.00 -10.56 4.39
N GLU A 96 -32.98 -9.69 4.64
CA GLU A 96 -33.09 -8.97 5.92
C GLU A 96 -33.27 -9.91 7.12
N ARG A 97 -34.08 -10.97 6.98
CA ARG A 97 -34.22 -12.00 8.02
C ARG A 97 -32.93 -12.78 8.23
N ALA A 98 -32.20 -13.09 7.16
CA ALA A 98 -30.91 -13.77 7.23
C ALA A 98 -29.84 -12.91 7.93
N ILE A 99 -29.78 -11.61 7.60
CA ILE A 99 -28.89 -10.64 8.25
C ILE A 99 -29.23 -10.53 9.73
N ARG A 100 -30.52 -10.39 10.07
CA ARG A 100 -30.97 -10.36 11.47
C ARG A 100 -30.56 -11.62 12.22
N TYR A 101 -30.77 -12.79 11.61
CA TYR A 101 -30.35 -14.07 12.19
C TYR A 101 -28.85 -14.12 12.45
N LEU A 102 -28.00 -13.73 11.49
CA LEU A 102 -26.55 -13.69 11.69
C LEU A 102 -26.16 -12.69 12.77
N ARG A 103 -26.79 -11.51 12.82
CA ARG A 103 -26.53 -10.52 13.85
C ARG A 103 -26.83 -11.08 15.24
N ASP A 104 -27.99 -11.70 15.40
CA ASP A 104 -28.49 -12.10 16.72
C ASP A 104 -27.88 -13.43 17.18
N ARG A 105 -27.49 -14.33 16.27
CA ARG A 105 -27.01 -15.69 16.60
C ARG A 105 -25.54 -15.93 16.33
N PHE A 106 -24.96 -15.22 15.36
CA PHE A 106 -23.52 -15.31 15.08
C PHE A 106 -22.77 -14.14 15.70
N LEU A 107 -23.14 -12.89 15.42
CA LEU A 107 -22.35 -11.73 15.85
C LEU A 107 -22.55 -11.37 17.32
N ALA A 108 -23.72 -11.67 17.91
CA ALA A 108 -24.01 -11.34 19.30
C ALA A 108 -22.93 -11.89 20.26
N GLY A 109 -22.31 -10.98 21.01
CA GLY A 109 -21.25 -11.31 21.98
C GLY A 109 -19.92 -11.76 21.38
N ARG A 110 -19.73 -11.68 20.06
CA ARG A 110 -18.47 -12.08 19.41
C ARG A 110 -17.61 -10.89 19.02
N THR A 111 -16.31 -11.02 19.29
CA THR A 111 -15.29 -10.11 18.78
C THR A 111 -14.56 -10.77 17.62
N ILE A 112 -14.51 -10.09 16.48
CA ILE A 112 -13.77 -10.54 15.30
C ILE A 112 -12.44 -9.81 15.26
N THR A 113 -11.35 -10.51 15.57
CA THR A 113 -9.99 -9.97 15.61
C THR A 113 -9.30 -9.98 14.24
N GLY A 114 -9.73 -10.87 13.34
CA GLY A 114 -9.19 -10.99 11.98
C GLY A 114 -10.25 -11.43 10.98
N VAL A 115 -10.20 -10.89 9.76
CA VAL A 115 -11.15 -11.21 8.68
C VAL A 115 -11.10 -12.70 8.32
N ALA A 116 -9.90 -13.27 8.20
CA ALA A 116 -9.72 -14.68 7.88
C ALA A 116 -10.36 -15.58 8.95
N ASP A 117 -10.14 -15.28 10.23
CA ASP A 117 -10.67 -16.06 11.35
C ASP A 117 -12.18 -15.90 11.48
N GLY A 118 -12.67 -14.66 11.32
CA GLY A 118 -14.10 -14.36 11.26
C GLY A 118 -14.81 -15.12 10.13
N ASN A 119 -14.20 -15.18 8.94
CA ASN A 119 -14.75 -15.91 7.80
C ASN A 119 -14.76 -17.43 8.02
N ARG A 120 -13.71 -17.99 8.62
CA ARG A 120 -13.71 -19.43 9.00
C ARG A 120 -14.79 -19.73 10.03
N ALA A 121 -14.93 -18.89 11.06
CA ALA A 121 -15.94 -19.06 12.09
C ALA A 121 -17.37 -18.91 11.52
N LEU A 122 -17.58 -17.96 10.62
CA LEU A 122 -18.87 -17.74 9.95
C LEU A 122 -19.23 -18.92 9.06
N ALA A 123 -18.29 -19.42 8.24
CA ALA A 123 -18.52 -20.57 7.37
C ALA A 123 -18.94 -21.80 8.20
N ARG A 124 -18.22 -22.08 9.29
CA ARG A 124 -18.56 -23.16 10.21
C ARG A 124 -19.95 -22.99 10.84
N PHE A 125 -20.26 -21.79 11.33
CA PHE A 125 -21.59 -21.50 11.89
C PHE A 125 -22.70 -21.70 10.86
N ILE A 126 -22.47 -21.29 9.61
CA ILE A 126 -23.46 -21.44 8.54
C ILE A 126 -23.74 -22.93 8.29
N ASP A 127 -22.69 -23.73 8.16
CA ASP A 127 -22.77 -25.16 7.86
C ASP A 127 -23.41 -25.95 9.03
N GLU A 128 -22.84 -25.82 10.23
CA GLU A 128 -23.22 -26.63 11.39
C GLU A 128 -24.53 -26.19 12.04
N ILE A 129 -24.83 -24.88 12.02
CA ILE A 129 -25.95 -24.32 12.78
C ILE A 129 -26.99 -23.72 11.85
N ALA A 130 -26.62 -22.86 10.90
CA ALA A 130 -27.62 -22.15 10.09
C ALA A 130 -28.36 -23.07 9.12
N HIS A 131 -27.66 -24.01 8.48
CA HIS A 131 -28.21 -24.95 7.51
C HIS A 131 -28.86 -26.18 8.17
N ALA A 132 -28.48 -26.54 9.40
CA ALA A 132 -29.12 -27.62 10.16
C ALA A 132 -30.52 -27.27 10.70
N ARG A 133 -30.94 -26.01 10.63
CA ARG A 133 -32.28 -25.59 11.09
C ARG A 133 -33.40 -26.15 10.21
N PRO A 134 -34.61 -26.33 10.77
CA PRO A 134 -35.80 -26.60 9.99
C PRO A 134 -36.04 -25.54 8.91
N HIS A 135 -36.44 -25.98 7.72
CA HIS A 135 -36.79 -25.10 6.62
C HIS A 135 -38.10 -24.35 6.94
N PRO A 136 -38.16 -23.01 6.76
CA PRO A 136 -39.27 -22.18 7.26
C PRO A 136 -40.64 -22.50 6.64
N THR A 137 -40.66 -23.14 5.48
CA THR A 137 -41.91 -23.52 4.78
C THR A 137 -42.09 -25.04 4.69
N ILE A 138 -41.03 -25.81 4.92
CA ILE A 138 -41.01 -27.28 4.77
C ILE A 138 -40.43 -27.83 6.07
N ALA A 139 -41.15 -27.62 7.17
CA ALA A 139 -40.59 -27.79 8.52
C ALA A 139 -40.10 -29.21 8.83
N GLN A 140 -40.52 -30.22 8.07
CA GLN A 140 -40.05 -31.61 8.19
C GLN A 140 -38.63 -31.82 7.66
N ARG A 141 -38.07 -30.84 6.94
CA ARG A 141 -36.73 -30.91 6.35
C ARG A 141 -35.85 -29.80 6.85
N THR A 142 -34.55 -30.02 6.87
CA THR A 142 -33.57 -28.96 7.17
C THR A 142 -33.28 -28.10 5.94
N VAL A 143 -32.73 -26.89 6.15
CA VAL A 143 -32.24 -26.05 5.06
C VAL A 143 -31.17 -26.79 4.24
N ALA A 144 -30.29 -27.55 4.88
CA ALA A 144 -29.25 -28.36 4.24
C ALA A 144 -29.85 -29.41 3.29
N GLU A 145 -30.90 -30.12 3.71
CA GLU A 145 -31.56 -31.13 2.89
C GLU A 145 -32.22 -30.52 1.65
N VAL A 146 -32.95 -29.42 1.81
CA VAL A 146 -33.58 -28.74 0.67
C VAL A 146 -32.52 -28.14 -0.26
N PHE A 147 -31.40 -27.67 0.30
CA PHE A 147 -30.26 -27.18 -0.49
C PHE A 147 -29.61 -28.28 -1.32
N ALA A 148 -29.48 -29.50 -0.79
CA ALA A 148 -28.93 -30.63 -1.55
C ALA A 148 -29.74 -30.93 -2.83
N ASP A 149 -31.06 -30.73 -2.78
CA ASP A 149 -31.94 -30.85 -3.96
C ASP A 149 -31.82 -29.63 -4.89
N GLU A 150 -31.83 -28.41 -4.34
CA GLU A 150 -31.70 -27.16 -5.12
C GLU A 150 -30.35 -27.09 -5.84
N ARG A 151 -29.26 -27.54 -5.21
CA ARG A 151 -27.91 -27.54 -5.75
C ARG A 151 -27.82 -28.24 -7.11
N ARG A 152 -28.58 -29.33 -7.29
CA ARG A 152 -28.64 -30.08 -8.56
C ARG A 152 -29.32 -29.32 -9.69
N ARG A 153 -30.02 -28.22 -9.38
CA ARG A 153 -30.77 -27.36 -10.31
C ARG A 153 -30.08 -26.02 -10.55
N LEU A 154 -28.98 -25.74 -9.85
CA LEU A 154 -28.18 -24.54 -10.09
C LEU A 154 -27.51 -24.65 -11.45
N LEU A 155 -27.26 -23.49 -12.06
CA LEU A 155 -26.45 -23.42 -13.27
C LEU A 155 -25.00 -23.78 -12.92
N PRO A 156 -24.32 -24.55 -13.78
CA PRO A 156 -22.91 -24.87 -13.56
C PRO A 156 -22.06 -23.60 -13.58
N LEU A 157 -20.99 -23.62 -12.80
CA LEU A 157 -20.00 -22.54 -12.80
C LEU A 157 -19.19 -22.58 -14.10
N PRO A 158 -18.77 -21.41 -14.63
CA PRO A 158 -17.79 -21.38 -15.71
C PRO A 158 -16.44 -21.93 -15.22
N ASP A 159 -15.69 -22.55 -16.14
CA ASP A 159 -14.33 -23.02 -15.92
C ASP A 159 -13.42 -22.44 -17.03
N PRO A 160 -12.44 -21.57 -16.69
CA PRO A 160 -12.14 -21.07 -15.35
C PRO A 160 -13.20 -20.09 -14.81
N LEU A 161 -13.22 -19.92 -13.48
CA LEU A 161 -14.02 -18.87 -12.84
C LEU A 161 -13.58 -17.47 -13.32
N PRO A 162 -14.49 -16.49 -13.43
CA PRO A 162 -14.13 -15.16 -13.93
C PRO A 162 -13.21 -14.44 -12.95
N GLU A 163 -12.22 -13.73 -13.49
CA GLU A 163 -11.36 -12.87 -12.68
C GLU A 163 -12.13 -11.66 -12.14
N THR A 164 -11.95 -11.37 -10.85
CA THR A 164 -12.57 -10.24 -10.15
C THR A 164 -11.55 -9.23 -9.63
N ALA A 165 -10.32 -9.27 -10.16
CA ALA A 165 -9.29 -8.32 -9.81
C ALA A 165 -9.60 -6.96 -10.45
N ARG A 166 -9.28 -5.87 -9.74
CA ARG A 166 -9.27 -4.53 -10.32
C ARG A 166 -8.05 -4.42 -11.22
N VAL A 167 -8.28 -4.23 -12.51
CA VAL A 167 -7.21 -4.03 -13.51
C VAL A 167 -7.32 -2.62 -14.07
N GLU A 168 -6.26 -1.83 -13.92
CA GLU A 168 -6.22 -0.44 -14.39
C GLU A 168 -4.79 0.02 -14.69
N PRO A 169 -4.59 0.97 -15.62
CA PRO A 169 -3.30 1.61 -15.79
C PRO A 169 -2.96 2.45 -14.56
N ILE A 170 -1.70 2.40 -14.12
CA ILE A 170 -1.19 3.19 -13.02
C ILE A 170 0.12 3.88 -13.40
N GLN A 171 0.26 5.15 -13.03
CA GLN A 171 1.53 5.86 -13.14
C GLN A 171 2.39 5.57 -11.90
N ILE A 172 3.58 5.03 -12.13
CA ILE A 172 4.57 4.84 -11.07
C ILE A 172 5.23 6.17 -10.76
N ASP A 173 5.31 6.53 -9.47
CA ASP A 173 5.92 7.79 -9.08
C ASP A 173 7.45 7.80 -9.28
N ARG A 174 8.06 8.99 -9.18
CA ARG A 174 9.51 9.17 -9.29
C ARG A 174 10.32 8.42 -8.21
N GLN A 175 9.68 8.03 -7.12
CA GLN A 175 10.30 7.24 -6.06
C GLN A 175 10.11 5.73 -6.26
N ALA A 176 9.60 5.32 -7.42
CA ALA A 176 9.28 3.95 -7.80
C ALA A 176 8.21 3.31 -6.89
N PHE A 177 7.11 4.02 -6.63
CA PHE A 177 5.94 3.46 -5.95
C PHE A 177 4.68 3.48 -6.81
N ALA A 178 3.94 2.37 -6.75
CA ALA A 178 2.55 2.29 -7.16
C ALA A 178 1.63 2.67 -5.99
N ARG A 179 0.70 3.59 -6.20
CA ARG A 179 -0.29 3.98 -5.18
C ARG A 179 -1.58 3.20 -5.35
N VAL A 180 -1.95 2.41 -4.35
CA VAL A 180 -3.23 1.70 -4.29
C VAL A 180 -4.02 2.21 -3.10
N ASP A 181 -5.18 2.78 -3.37
CA ASP A 181 -6.03 3.47 -2.39
C ASP A 181 -5.21 4.58 -1.67
N THR A 182 -4.84 4.38 -0.40
CA THR A 182 -3.98 5.31 0.36
C THR A 182 -2.56 4.80 0.58
N ASN A 183 -2.23 3.60 0.12
CA ASN A 183 -1.00 2.90 0.43
C ASN A 183 -0.04 2.94 -0.78
N ARG A 184 1.26 2.87 -0.50
CA ARG A 184 2.32 2.90 -1.51
C ARG A 184 3.06 1.58 -1.51
N TYR A 185 3.20 0.97 -2.69
CA TYR A 185 3.87 -0.31 -2.89
C TYR A 185 5.08 -0.09 -3.78
N SER A 186 6.25 -0.50 -3.31
CA SER A 186 7.49 -0.33 -4.05
C SER A 186 7.49 -1.13 -5.36
N VAL A 187 8.12 -0.58 -6.38
CA VAL A 187 8.32 -1.17 -7.70
C VAL A 187 9.80 -1.03 -8.03
N PRO A 188 10.41 -1.92 -8.84
CA PRO A 188 11.79 -1.73 -9.29
C PRO A 188 12.00 -0.34 -9.92
N SER A 189 13.17 0.26 -9.63
CA SER A 189 13.54 1.62 -10.05
C SER A 189 13.40 1.88 -11.54
N ASP A 190 13.65 0.85 -12.34
CA ASP A 190 13.68 0.94 -13.81
C ASP A 190 12.30 1.21 -14.41
N HIS A 191 11.25 1.14 -13.58
CA HIS A 191 9.87 1.45 -13.93
C HIS A 191 9.36 2.77 -13.34
N ALA A 192 10.22 3.56 -12.68
CA ALA A 192 9.86 4.90 -12.19
C ALA A 192 9.38 5.81 -13.33
N GLU A 193 8.35 6.62 -13.06
CA GLU A 193 7.76 7.58 -14.01
C GLU A 193 7.13 6.95 -15.27
N LYS A 194 6.95 5.62 -15.29
CA LYS A 194 6.30 4.90 -16.39
C LYS A 194 4.88 4.46 -16.01
N ILE A 195 4.02 4.34 -17.02
CA ILE A 195 2.69 3.74 -16.88
C ILE A 195 2.82 2.21 -16.90
N ARG A 196 2.21 1.54 -15.93
CA ARG A 196 2.18 0.07 -15.81
C ARG A 196 0.76 -0.41 -15.56
N THR A 197 0.55 -1.72 -15.67
CA THR A 197 -0.77 -2.31 -15.40
C THR A 197 -0.84 -2.74 -13.94
N LEU A 198 -1.78 -2.18 -13.20
CA LEU A 198 -2.07 -2.57 -11.83
C LEU A 198 -3.12 -3.67 -11.82
N VAL A 199 -2.89 -4.74 -11.06
CA VAL A 199 -3.85 -5.83 -10.82
C VAL A 199 -4.01 -6.01 -9.31
N VAL A 200 -5.20 -5.69 -8.78
CA VAL A 200 -5.46 -5.71 -7.32
C VAL A 200 -6.67 -6.58 -6.98
N ASP A 201 -6.48 -7.55 -6.08
CA ASP A 201 -7.57 -8.28 -5.45
C ASP A 201 -7.61 -7.98 -3.93
N ASP A 202 -8.30 -8.78 -3.11
CA ASP A 202 -8.35 -8.55 -1.66
C ASP A 202 -7.10 -8.97 -0.88
N ARG A 203 -6.19 -9.70 -1.51
CA ARG A 203 -5.00 -10.32 -0.92
C ARG A 203 -3.71 -9.82 -1.51
N LEU A 204 -3.70 -9.46 -2.80
CA LEU A 204 -2.49 -9.12 -3.55
C LEU A 204 -2.64 -7.81 -4.31
N VAL A 205 -1.50 -7.13 -4.44
CA VAL A 205 -1.26 -6.01 -5.33
C VAL A 205 -0.13 -6.43 -6.26
N ARG A 206 -0.42 -6.53 -7.56
CA ARG A 206 0.56 -6.83 -8.59
C ARG A 206 0.69 -5.66 -9.55
N VAL A 207 1.93 -5.40 -9.98
CA VAL A 207 2.25 -4.43 -11.03
C VAL A 207 2.89 -5.19 -12.18
N LEU A 208 2.38 -4.98 -13.39
CA LEU A 208 2.77 -5.70 -14.59
C LEU A 208 3.36 -4.74 -15.63
N ASP A 209 4.39 -5.22 -16.34
CA ASP A 209 4.90 -4.65 -17.58
C ASP A 209 4.53 -5.58 -18.74
N GLY A 210 3.49 -5.23 -19.50
CA GLY A 210 2.84 -6.16 -20.42
C GLY A 210 2.25 -7.35 -19.67
N GLN A 211 2.81 -8.55 -19.91
CA GLN A 211 2.43 -9.80 -19.22
C GLN A 211 3.35 -10.17 -18.05
N ALA A 212 4.50 -9.50 -17.90
CA ALA A 212 5.47 -9.83 -16.85
C ALA A 212 5.08 -9.15 -15.53
N VAL A 213 5.03 -9.92 -14.43
CA VAL A 213 4.84 -9.37 -13.07
C VAL A 213 6.16 -8.79 -12.60
N ILE A 214 6.22 -7.47 -12.44
CA ILE A 214 7.43 -6.74 -12.02
C ILE A 214 7.44 -6.44 -10.52
N ALA A 215 6.28 -6.48 -9.87
CA ALA A 215 6.16 -6.35 -8.42
C ALA A 215 4.91 -7.10 -7.94
N GLU A 216 5.04 -7.83 -6.84
CA GLU A 216 3.94 -8.50 -6.16
C GLU A 216 4.03 -8.25 -4.66
N HIS A 217 2.91 -7.86 -4.05
CA HIS A 217 2.83 -7.51 -2.63
C HIS A 217 1.56 -8.06 -2.02
N ALA A 218 1.62 -8.45 -0.74
CA ALA A 218 0.42 -8.64 0.06
C ALA A 218 -0.34 -7.29 0.17
N ARG A 219 -1.64 -7.30 -0.10
CA ARG A 219 -2.48 -6.11 -0.01
C ARG A 219 -2.62 -5.66 1.44
N SER A 220 -2.18 -4.44 1.70
CA SER A 220 -2.44 -3.74 2.94
C SER A 220 -3.77 -3.00 2.89
N TRP A 221 -4.61 -3.26 3.90
CA TRP A 221 -5.88 -2.58 4.14
C TRP A 221 -5.77 -1.43 5.16
N GLY A 222 -4.55 -1.17 5.66
CA GLY A 222 -4.22 -0.02 6.49
C GLY A 222 -4.36 1.30 5.72
N ARG A 223 -4.03 2.41 6.38
CA ARG A 223 -4.01 3.74 5.76
C ARG A 223 -2.61 4.30 5.72
N ARG A 224 -2.25 4.94 4.60
CA ARG A 224 -0.97 5.63 4.40
C ARG A 224 0.26 4.75 4.71
N GLN A 225 0.14 3.45 4.44
CA GLN A 225 1.23 2.50 4.64
C GLN A 225 2.19 2.56 3.45
N VAL A 226 3.47 2.32 3.72
CA VAL A 226 4.52 2.17 2.70
C VAL A 226 5.02 0.74 2.78
N ILE A 227 4.86 -0.01 1.70
CA ILE A 227 5.22 -1.43 1.60
C ILE A 227 6.42 -1.52 0.66
N GLU A 228 7.58 -1.83 1.24
CA GLU A 228 8.86 -1.89 0.53
C GLU A 228 9.37 -3.32 0.45
N VAL A 229 9.89 -3.68 -0.73
CA VAL A 229 10.71 -4.87 -0.96
C VAL A 229 12.14 -4.40 -1.09
N ALA A 230 13.07 -5.03 -0.35
CA ALA A 230 14.46 -4.59 -0.28
C ALA A 230 15.13 -4.48 -1.67
N ASP A 231 14.89 -5.46 -2.54
CA ASP A 231 15.45 -5.52 -3.89
C ASP A 231 15.01 -4.33 -4.75
N HIS A 232 13.76 -3.87 -4.63
CA HIS A 232 13.28 -2.70 -5.36
C HIS A 232 14.00 -1.41 -4.95
N ARG A 233 14.49 -1.34 -3.70
CA ARG A 233 15.13 -0.15 -3.14
C ARG A 233 16.63 -0.12 -3.39
N ALA A 234 17.26 -1.29 -3.55
CA ALA A 234 18.72 -1.42 -3.70
C ALA A 234 19.27 -0.56 -4.85
N ALA A 235 18.63 -0.59 -6.03
CA ALA A 235 19.04 0.19 -7.20
C ALA A 235 18.94 1.71 -6.96
N LEU A 236 17.85 2.20 -6.35
CA LEU A 236 17.70 3.63 -6.01
C LEU A 236 18.72 4.10 -4.97
N VAL A 237 19.09 3.25 -4.02
CA VAL A 237 20.10 3.57 -3.01
C VAL A 237 21.48 3.69 -3.66
N ALA A 238 21.81 2.78 -4.59
CA ALA A 238 23.06 2.82 -5.34
C ALA A 238 23.16 4.08 -6.22
N GLU A 239 22.09 4.42 -6.97
CA GLU A 239 22.03 5.61 -7.81
C GLU A 239 22.16 6.91 -6.98
N ARG A 240 21.43 7.00 -5.85
CA ARG A 240 21.52 8.15 -4.94
C ARG A 240 22.91 8.31 -4.35
N ARG A 241 23.59 7.20 -4.04
CA ARG A 241 24.96 7.22 -3.55
C ARG A 241 25.90 7.77 -4.62
N GLY A 242 25.81 7.29 -5.85
CA GLY A 242 26.59 7.80 -6.99
C GLY A 242 26.34 9.29 -7.25
N ALA A 243 25.07 9.72 -7.28
CA ALA A 243 24.71 11.12 -7.49
C ALA A 243 25.22 12.05 -6.38
N ARG A 244 25.19 11.60 -5.12
CA ARG A 244 25.77 12.34 -3.98
C ARG A 244 27.29 12.45 -4.10
N GLU A 245 27.96 11.38 -4.53
CA GLU A 245 29.40 11.38 -4.76
C GLU A 245 29.79 12.35 -5.88
N LEU A 246 29.04 12.43 -6.98
CA LEU A 246 29.27 13.41 -8.05
C LEU A 246 29.05 14.85 -7.58
N LYS A 247 27.86 15.16 -7.02
CA LYS A 247 27.55 16.51 -6.53
C LYS A 247 28.55 16.99 -5.46
N GLY A 248 29.00 16.06 -4.62
CA GLY A 248 30.03 16.32 -3.63
C GLY A 248 31.34 16.77 -4.25
N ARG A 249 31.79 16.11 -5.32
CA ARG A 249 32.99 16.51 -6.07
C ARG A 249 32.81 17.86 -6.76
N ASP A 250 31.68 18.09 -7.40
CA ASP A 250 31.40 19.38 -8.08
C ASP A 250 31.47 20.56 -7.10
N ARG A 251 30.91 20.39 -5.90
CA ARG A 251 30.96 21.41 -4.83
C ARG A 251 32.39 21.68 -4.37
N LEU A 252 33.19 20.63 -4.17
CA LEU A 252 34.60 20.78 -3.80
C LEU A 252 35.39 21.47 -4.91
N ARG A 253 35.14 21.13 -6.17
CA ARG A 253 35.77 21.75 -7.34
C ARG A 253 35.38 23.22 -7.50
N ALA A 254 34.12 23.58 -7.24
CA ALA A 254 33.66 24.96 -7.33
C ALA A 254 34.42 25.90 -6.37
N VAL A 255 34.71 25.42 -5.16
CA VAL A 255 35.49 26.16 -4.16
C VAL A 255 37.00 26.04 -4.42
N ALA A 256 37.43 24.88 -4.89
CA ALA A 256 38.83 24.52 -5.06
C ALA A 256 39.05 23.86 -6.44
N PRO A 257 39.36 24.63 -7.51
CA PRO A 257 39.46 24.09 -8.88
C PRO A 257 40.52 22.99 -9.07
N MET A 258 41.64 23.02 -8.33
CA MET A 258 42.66 21.96 -8.36
C MET A 258 42.27 20.68 -7.59
N PHE A 259 41.08 20.63 -6.98
CA PHE A 259 40.65 19.48 -6.18
C PHE A 259 40.48 18.19 -7.01
N ASP A 260 40.25 18.30 -8.32
CA ASP A 260 40.21 17.16 -9.24
C ASP A 260 41.52 16.36 -9.21
N ARG A 261 42.67 17.03 -9.12
CA ARG A 261 44.00 16.39 -9.01
C ARG A 261 44.19 15.66 -7.69
N ILE A 262 43.59 16.17 -6.60
CA ILE A 262 43.61 15.54 -5.28
C ILE A 262 42.75 14.26 -5.32
N VAL A 263 41.58 14.32 -5.93
CA VAL A 263 40.67 13.17 -6.12
C VAL A 263 41.30 12.08 -6.97
N GLU A 264 41.98 12.42 -8.07
CA GLU A 264 42.73 11.47 -8.90
C GLU A 264 43.80 10.71 -8.09
N ARG A 265 44.54 11.43 -7.23
CA ARG A 265 45.56 10.82 -6.36
C ARG A 265 44.95 9.90 -5.30
N TRP A 266 43.79 10.26 -4.76
CA TRP A 266 43.04 9.38 -3.84
C TRP A 266 42.53 8.11 -4.54
N GLY A 267 42.14 8.20 -5.81
CA GLY A 267 41.72 7.07 -6.63
C GLY A 267 42.85 6.07 -6.88
N LYS A 268 44.06 6.55 -7.19
CA LYS A 268 45.26 5.70 -7.39
C LYS A 268 45.71 4.95 -6.12
N SER A 269 45.33 5.46 -4.94
CA SER A 269 45.73 4.89 -3.65
C SER A 269 44.82 3.76 -3.14
N GLY A 270 43.85 3.28 -3.95
CA GLY A 270 42.98 2.14 -3.61
C GLY A 270 41.97 2.37 -2.47
N SER A 271 41.83 3.61 -2.02
CA SER A 271 41.01 3.96 -0.84
C SER A 271 39.52 4.18 -1.18
N ALA A 272 38.65 4.07 -0.18
CA ALA A 272 37.21 4.36 -0.31
C ALA A 272 36.95 5.84 -0.63
N LEU A 273 37.02 6.19 -1.91
CA LEU A 273 36.96 7.56 -2.44
C LEU A 273 35.72 8.34 -1.96
N GLY A 274 34.55 7.69 -1.93
CA GLY A 274 33.30 8.29 -1.44
C GLY A 274 33.36 8.77 0.02
N ARG A 275 34.08 8.04 0.89
CA ARG A 275 34.28 8.43 2.29
C ARG A 275 35.16 9.69 2.38
N ARG A 276 36.23 9.74 1.59
CA ARG A 276 37.17 10.87 1.55
C ARG A 276 36.51 12.13 1.01
N VAL A 277 35.72 12.01 -0.05
CA VAL A 277 34.90 13.12 -0.58
C VAL A 277 33.91 13.62 0.48
N SER A 278 33.22 12.72 1.19
CA SER A 278 32.31 13.11 2.26
C SER A 278 33.01 13.83 3.42
N GLN A 279 34.20 13.38 3.81
CA GLN A 279 35.01 14.05 4.84
C GLN A 279 35.51 15.42 4.38
N ALA A 280 35.92 15.55 3.12
CA ALA A 280 36.33 16.84 2.55
C ALA A 280 35.18 17.85 2.51
N ILE A 281 33.95 17.40 2.19
CA ILE A 281 32.76 18.25 2.25
C ILE A 281 32.51 18.73 3.68
N LYS A 282 32.65 17.85 4.68
CA LYS A 282 32.53 18.27 6.09
C LYS A 282 33.59 19.31 6.47
N LEU A 283 34.83 19.15 6.02
CA LEU A 283 35.88 20.16 6.24
C LEU A 283 35.55 21.48 5.55
N LEU A 284 34.97 21.43 4.34
CA LEU A 284 34.49 22.61 3.64
C LEU A 284 33.37 23.30 4.43
N ASP A 285 32.35 22.56 4.88
CA ASP A 285 31.24 23.09 5.67
C ASP A 285 31.73 23.69 7.00
N LEU A 286 32.72 23.06 7.63
CA LEU A 286 33.23 23.43 8.95
C LEU A 286 34.15 24.67 8.91
N TYR A 287 35.04 24.75 7.92
CA TYR A 287 36.07 25.81 7.86
C TYR A 287 35.71 26.95 6.89
N GLY A 288 34.73 26.73 6.01
CA GLY A 288 34.27 27.65 4.99
C GLY A 288 35.21 27.75 3.78
N ASP A 289 34.67 28.30 2.69
CA ASP A 289 35.25 28.26 1.34
C ASP A 289 36.69 28.76 1.28
N HIS A 290 36.99 29.92 1.87
CA HIS A 290 38.33 30.51 1.79
C HIS A 290 39.39 29.67 2.51
N VAL A 291 39.10 29.14 3.70
CA VAL A 291 40.08 28.36 4.46
C VAL A 291 40.30 27.02 3.77
N PHE A 292 39.22 26.40 3.33
CA PHE A 292 39.25 25.15 2.61
C PHE A 292 40.03 25.24 1.29
N ALA A 293 39.77 26.26 0.45
CA ALA A 293 40.47 26.44 -0.82
C ALA A 293 41.99 26.62 -0.63
N ALA A 294 42.40 27.40 0.37
CA ALA A 294 43.81 27.62 0.67
C ALA A 294 44.50 26.37 1.25
N ALA A 295 43.78 25.57 2.04
CA ALA A 295 44.25 24.29 2.54
C ALA A 295 44.39 23.27 1.38
N ALA A 296 43.39 23.19 0.51
CA ALA A 296 43.42 22.33 -0.67
C ALA A 296 44.59 22.67 -1.61
N ALA A 297 44.89 23.95 -1.84
CA ALA A 297 46.04 24.38 -2.65
C ALA A 297 47.39 23.94 -2.05
N ASP A 298 47.53 23.96 -0.73
CA ASP A 298 48.76 23.49 -0.04
C ASP A 298 48.92 21.97 -0.14
N ILE A 299 47.82 21.23 0.02
CA ILE A 299 47.78 19.78 -0.20
C ILE A 299 48.09 19.41 -1.65
N ASP A 300 47.64 20.22 -2.62
CA ASP A 300 47.97 20.03 -4.03
C ASP A 300 49.45 20.28 -4.30
N ALA A 301 49.98 21.42 -3.85
CA ALA A 301 51.39 21.78 -4.02
C ALA A 301 52.35 20.74 -3.42
N ARG A 302 52.00 20.15 -2.28
CA ARG A 302 52.81 19.12 -1.60
C ARG A 302 52.57 17.71 -2.10
N SER A 303 51.71 17.53 -3.09
CA SER A 303 51.35 16.22 -3.63
C SER A 303 50.85 15.20 -2.59
N LEU A 304 50.23 15.67 -1.49
CA LEU A 304 49.72 14.80 -0.42
C LEU A 304 48.40 14.12 -0.81
N ALA A 305 48.25 12.84 -0.47
CA ALA A 305 47.11 12.00 -0.85
C ALA A 305 46.23 11.57 0.35
N ASP A 306 46.32 12.28 1.47
CA ASP A 306 45.58 12.00 2.70
C ASP A 306 44.58 13.12 3.05
N VAL A 307 43.38 12.72 3.48
CA VAL A 307 42.35 13.64 3.99
C VAL A 307 42.74 14.17 5.37
N GLY A 308 43.48 13.40 6.17
CA GLY A 308 44.00 13.86 7.45
C GLY A 308 44.90 15.08 7.29
N ALA A 309 45.80 15.05 6.31
CA ALA A 309 46.63 16.20 5.97
C ALA A 309 45.80 17.44 5.59
N LEU A 310 44.70 17.26 4.83
CA LEU A 310 43.78 18.35 4.49
C LEU A 310 43.10 18.93 5.74
N ALA A 311 42.67 18.09 6.69
CA ALA A 311 42.09 18.55 7.95
C ALA A 311 43.10 19.37 8.78
N ILE A 312 44.35 18.90 8.87
CA ILE A 312 45.44 19.59 9.57
C ILE A 312 45.74 20.94 8.90
N ALA A 313 45.78 20.99 7.57
CA ALA A 313 46.00 22.24 6.83
C ALA A 313 44.88 23.26 7.05
N CYS A 314 43.61 22.81 7.09
CA CYS A 314 42.48 23.67 7.46
C CYS A 314 42.64 24.22 8.89
N GLU A 315 43.03 23.37 9.83
CA GLU A 315 43.19 23.73 11.24
C GLU A 315 44.34 24.71 11.48
N HIS A 316 45.50 24.51 10.83
CA HIS A 316 46.62 25.43 10.89
C HIS A 316 46.23 26.81 10.36
N ARG A 317 45.56 26.86 9.20
CA ARG A 317 45.12 28.13 8.61
C ARG A 317 44.02 28.83 9.42
N ARG A 318 43.15 28.07 10.11
CA ARG A 318 42.19 28.63 11.08
C ARG A 318 42.93 29.34 12.22
N LYS A 319 43.93 28.67 12.81
CA LYS A 319 44.76 29.21 13.91
C LYS A 319 45.51 30.47 13.50
N ASP A 320 46.13 30.46 12.32
CA ASP A 320 46.87 31.62 11.80
C ASP A 320 45.98 32.87 11.63
N LYS A 321 44.70 32.67 11.28
CA LYS A 321 43.70 33.75 11.16
C LYS A 321 42.96 34.07 12.47
N LYS A 322 43.37 33.48 13.62
CA LYS A 322 42.70 33.61 14.93
C LYS A 322 41.18 33.36 14.90
N ARG A 323 40.70 32.49 14.00
CA ARG A 323 39.25 32.20 13.90
C ARG A 323 38.81 31.26 15.04
N PRO A 324 37.60 31.43 15.60
CA PRO A 324 37.08 30.55 16.64
C PRO A 324 37.02 29.10 16.15
N VAL A 325 37.04 28.14 17.09
CA VAL A 325 36.92 26.72 16.75
C VAL A 325 35.56 26.53 16.10
N PRO A 326 35.49 25.99 14.88
CA PRO A 326 34.20 25.68 14.29
C PRO A 326 33.62 24.49 15.06
N ILE A 327 32.50 24.72 15.74
CA ILE A 327 31.73 23.71 16.47
C ILE A 327 30.50 23.42 15.62
N GLU A 328 30.34 22.18 15.19
CA GLU A 328 29.12 21.73 14.51
C GLU A 328 28.05 21.47 15.59
N LEU A 329 27.22 22.48 15.86
CA LEU A 329 26.04 22.33 16.72
C LEU A 329 24.90 21.73 15.89
N LEU A 330 24.73 20.42 15.98
CA LEU A 330 23.55 19.74 15.43
C LEU A 330 22.35 19.96 16.36
N LEU A 331 21.71 21.12 16.24
CA LEU A 331 20.45 21.39 16.92
C LEU A 331 19.31 20.69 16.17
N PRO A 332 18.51 19.82 16.81
CA PRO A 332 17.33 19.26 16.18
C PRO A 332 16.31 20.35 15.85
N ALA A 333 15.61 20.20 14.71
CA ALA A 333 14.76 21.22 14.08
C ALA A 333 13.54 21.73 14.89
N HIS A 334 13.40 21.31 16.15
CA HIS A 334 12.34 21.76 17.07
C HIS A 334 12.85 22.75 18.14
N LEU A 335 14.14 23.09 18.12
CA LEU A 335 14.70 24.14 18.98
C LEU A 335 14.67 25.45 18.20
N ASP A 336 13.79 26.36 18.60
CA ASP A 336 13.81 27.75 18.14
C ASP A 336 14.98 28.49 18.81
N ASP A 337 15.60 29.44 18.10
CA ASP A 337 16.60 30.34 18.67
C ASP A 337 15.93 31.12 19.83
N ALA A 338 16.37 30.85 21.05
CA ALA A 338 15.95 31.58 22.23
C ALA A 338 17.07 32.53 22.64
N ASP A 339 16.79 33.83 22.67
CA ASP A 339 17.65 34.80 23.35
C ASP A 339 17.68 34.43 24.84
N VAL A 340 18.84 33.98 25.32
CA VAL A 340 19.06 33.76 26.74
C VAL A 340 19.07 35.12 27.41
N ILE A 341 17.95 35.48 28.04
CA ILE A 341 17.88 36.65 28.93
C ILE A 341 18.70 36.29 30.17
N PRO A 342 19.83 36.96 30.44
CA PRO A 342 20.61 36.70 31.64
C PRO A 342 19.73 36.99 32.86
N HIS A 343 19.60 36.04 33.77
CA HIS A 343 18.95 36.29 35.05
C HIS A 343 19.82 37.23 35.89
N ASP A 344 19.16 38.18 36.56
CA ASP A 344 19.79 39.05 37.52
C ASP A 344 20.29 38.23 38.71
N LEU A 345 21.62 38.25 38.91
CA LEU A 345 22.31 37.47 39.92
C LEU A 345 22.12 38.04 41.33
N GLU A 346 21.55 39.24 41.48
CA GLU A 346 21.27 39.87 42.78
C GLU A 346 20.26 39.09 43.63
N SER A 347 19.52 38.14 43.03
CA SER A 347 18.52 37.32 43.73
C SER A 347 19.07 36.05 44.43
N TYR A 348 20.38 35.80 44.38
CA TYR A 348 21.01 34.63 45.01
C TYR A 348 21.54 34.87 46.43
N ASP A 349 21.56 36.13 46.90
CA ASP A 349 22.15 36.53 48.18
C ASP A 349 21.10 36.86 49.28
N GLU A 350 19.85 36.40 49.14
CA GLU A 350 18.87 36.24 50.25
C GLU A 350 18.61 34.76 50.55
#